data_AF-A0A6P7MV47-F1
#
_entry.id   AF-A0A6P7MV47-F1
#
_cell.length_a   1.000
_cell.length_b   1.000
_cell.length_c   1.000
_cell.angle_alpha   90.00
_cell.angle_beta   90.00
_cell.angle_gamma   90.00
#
_symmetry.space_group_name_H-M   'P 1'
#
loop_
_entity.id
_entity.type
_entity.pdbx_description
1 polymer ?
#
loop_
_entity_poly.entity_id
_entity_poly.type
_entity_poly.pdbx_seq_one_letter_code
_entity_poly.pdbx_strand_id
1 'polypeptide(L)'
;MGDATMRLMWKAVDRMRCLRKRPLLPLLGLLLTALLFFDRNMDDGFVLEAEKRPLGEALIHPANSDRYVHAFPDLSNFSGTINVTYRFLAGIPLPRRKYLTIGLSSVKRKRGNYLLETIKSIFDQSSYEELKEIVVVVHLADFDLVWCENLVQEITRKFAHHIIAGRLLVIQAPGEYYPSLDGLKRNYNDPEDRVRFRSKQNVDYAFLLNFCTNLSHFYMMLEDDVRCSRNFLTALKKVITSREGSYWVMLEFSKLGYIGKLYHSRDLPRLAHFLLMFYQEMPCDWLLIHFRGLLAQKDVIRFKPSLFQHMGYYSSYKGAENKLKDDDFEEDSIDIPDNPPAALYTNINVFENYDATKAYSSVDEYFWGKPPCTGDFFVIIFNRSTKISRIKIVTGSEDRQNDILHHGALEVGHKAVDMKQGRQCTSYITLGEFKGGKIEVNSVDHKIGFDIECVRIVITASQKEWLIIRTISLWTAQSVSQLKK
;
A
#
# COMPACT_ATOMS: atom_id res chain seq x y z
N MET A 1 -48.27 57.69 -28.47
CA MET A 1 -46.88 58.10 -28.72
C MET A 1 -46.01 56.99 -28.17
N GLY A 2 -45.70 56.02 -29.03
CA GLY A 2 -45.17 54.74 -28.62
C GLY A 2 -45.25 53.72 -29.75
N ASP A 3 -44.09 53.12 -30.00
CA ASP A 3 -43.83 51.74 -30.40
C ASP A 3 -44.24 51.22 -31.79
N ALA A 4 -43.42 50.25 -32.21
CA ALA A 4 -43.70 49.11 -33.06
C ALA A 4 -43.21 49.11 -34.54
N THR A 5 -42.34 48.11 -34.80
CA THR A 5 -42.40 47.13 -35.91
C THR A 5 -42.11 47.63 -37.34
N MET A 6 -41.60 46.88 -38.32
CA MET A 6 -41.16 45.48 -38.51
C MET A 6 -40.47 45.39 -39.89
N ARG A 7 -39.57 44.41 -40.05
CA ARG A 7 -39.31 43.60 -41.27
C ARG A 7 -39.09 44.27 -42.64
N LEU A 8 -37.98 43.90 -43.28
CA LEU A 8 -37.85 43.12 -44.54
C LEU A 8 -36.55 43.56 -45.24
N MET A 9 -35.49 42.75 -45.28
CA MET A 9 -35.27 41.68 -46.26
C MET A 9 -35.09 42.19 -47.70
N TRP A 10 -33.87 41.95 -48.21
CA TRP A 10 -33.40 41.81 -49.61
C TRP A 10 -32.57 42.97 -50.18
N LYS A 11 -31.24 42.80 -50.21
CA LYS A 11 -30.42 42.20 -51.30
C LYS A 11 -29.89 43.27 -52.27
N ALA A 12 -28.58 43.52 -52.23
CA ALA A 12 -27.72 43.51 -53.42
C ALA A 12 -26.24 43.47 -52.98
N VAL A 13 -25.58 42.32 -53.14
CA VAL A 13 -24.52 42.06 -54.14
C VAL A 13 -23.18 42.72 -53.74
N ASP A 14 -22.29 42.04 -53.02
CA ASP A 14 -21.39 40.95 -53.47
C ASP A 14 -20.21 41.47 -54.32
N ARG A 15 -19.00 41.43 -53.74
CA ARG A 15 -17.77 41.01 -54.42
C ARG A 15 -16.61 40.73 -53.45
N MET A 16 -16.12 39.50 -53.56
CA MET A 16 -14.74 39.02 -53.35
C MET A 16 -14.21 38.84 -51.91
N ARG A 17 -14.15 37.58 -51.46
CA ARG A 17 -12.90 36.78 -51.50
C ARG A 17 -13.13 35.34 -51.01
N CYS A 18 -12.88 34.39 -51.90
CA CYS A 18 -12.77 32.96 -51.61
C CYS A 18 -11.63 32.69 -50.63
N LEU A 19 -11.93 32.13 -49.45
CA LEU A 19 -10.98 31.33 -48.68
C LEU A 19 -11.67 30.05 -48.20
N ARG A 20 -11.23 28.98 -48.85
CA ARG A 20 -11.54 27.56 -48.72
C ARG A 20 -11.51 27.09 -47.26
N LYS A 21 -12.67 26.79 -46.66
CA LYS A 21 -12.76 26.05 -45.38
C LYS A 21 -12.32 24.60 -45.62
N ARG A 22 -11.15 24.21 -45.10
CA ARG A 22 -10.78 22.79 -44.93
C ARG A 22 -11.52 22.22 -43.71
N PRO A 23 -11.94 20.94 -43.70
CA PRO A 23 -12.65 20.37 -42.57
C PRO A 23 -11.67 20.08 -41.43
N LEU A 24 -12.00 20.49 -40.20
CA LEU A 24 -11.23 20.21 -38.97
C LEU A 24 -11.44 18.78 -38.43
N LEU A 25 -12.33 18.00 -39.05
CA LEU A 25 -12.76 16.67 -38.60
C LEU A 25 -11.71 15.55 -38.71
N PRO A 26 -10.85 15.46 -39.75
CA PRO A 26 -9.87 14.36 -39.82
C PRO A 26 -8.69 14.57 -38.86
N LEU A 27 -8.40 15.81 -38.44
CA LEU A 27 -7.33 16.10 -37.48
C LEU A 27 -7.73 15.70 -36.05
N LEU A 28 -8.99 15.91 -35.68
CA LEU A 28 -9.51 15.50 -34.37
C LEU A 28 -9.57 13.97 -34.22
N GLY A 29 -9.93 13.26 -35.30
CA GLY A 29 -9.92 11.79 -35.33
C GLY A 29 -8.51 11.21 -35.21
N LEU A 30 -7.52 11.85 -35.84
CA LEU A 30 -6.10 11.48 -35.71
C LEU A 30 -5.55 11.78 -34.31
N LEU A 31 -5.98 12.86 -33.67
CA LEU A 31 -5.58 13.21 -32.32
C LEU A 31 -6.17 12.24 -31.28
N LEU A 32 -7.45 11.86 -31.42
CA LEU A 32 -8.12 10.91 -30.53
C LEU A 32 -7.55 9.49 -30.68
N THR A 33 -7.24 9.06 -31.90
CA THR A 33 -6.57 7.78 -32.13
C THR A 33 -5.13 7.79 -31.63
N ALA A 34 -4.40 8.88 -31.79
CA ALA A 34 -3.06 9.03 -31.19
C ALA A 34 -3.12 9.02 -29.66
N LEU A 35 -4.08 9.70 -29.04
CA LEU A 35 -4.25 9.71 -27.58
C LEU A 35 -4.62 8.32 -27.05
N LEU A 36 -5.50 7.58 -27.72
CA LEU A 36 -5.83 6.19 -27.36
C LEU A 36 -4.65 5.23 -27.57
N PHE A 37 -3.77 5.49 -28.54
CA PHE A 37 -2.52 4.75 -28.72
C PHE A 37 -1.45 5.13 -27.67
N PHE A 38 -1.42 6.37 -27.21
CA PHE A 38 -0.52 6.82 -26.13
C PHE A 38 -0.96 6.29 -24.76
N ASP A 39 -2.27 6.26 -24.48
CA ASP A 39 -2.81 5.75 -23.22
C ASP A 39 -2.60 4.23 -23.09
N ARG A 40 -2.77 3.50 -24.19
CA ARG A 40 -2.54 2.04 -24.24
C ARG A 40 -1.06 1.64 -24.19
N ASN A 41 -0.13 2.57 -24.48
CA ASN A 41 1.31 2.36 -24.37
C ASN A 41 1.89 2.86 -23.03
N MET A 42 1.13 3.61 -22.23
CA MET A 42 1.56 4.12 -20.92
C MET A 42 1.40 3.09 -19.80
N ASP A 43 0.55 2.07 -19.97
CA ASP A 43 0.24 1.11 -18.90
C ASP A 43 1.11 -0.17 -18.91
N ASP A 44 1.92 -0.39 -19.96
CA ASP A 44 2.81 -1.58 -20.07
C ASP A 44 4.28 -1.23 -20.44
N GLY A 45 4.63 0.06 -20.51
CA GLY A 45 5.88 0.53 -21.14
C GLY A 45 7.16 0.41 -20.31
N PHE A 46 7.11 0.50 -18.98
CA PHE A 46 8.34 0.59 -18.18
C PHE A 46 9.07 -0.75 -17.98
N VAL A 47 8.44 -1.89 -18.26
CA VAL A 47 9.02 -3.23 -18.04
C VAL A 47 9.59 -3.84 -19.33
N LEU A 48 9.04 -3.51 -20.50
CA LEU A 48 9.45 -4.12 -21.78
C LEU A 48 10.53 -3.35 -22.55
N GLU A 49 10.82 -2.10 -22.18
CA GLU A 49 11.81 -1.27 -22.89
C GLU A 49 13.28 -1.61 -22.51
N ALA A 50 13.48 -2.46 -21.50
CA ALA A 50 14.78 -3.06 -21.19
C ALA A 50 15.16 -4.22 -22.13
N GLU A 51 14.22 -4.80 -22.88
CA GLU A 51 14.43 -6.03 -23.67
C GLU A 51 14.75 -5.76 -25.16
N LYS A 52 14.80 -4.50 -25.60
CA LYS A 52 15.02 -4.14 -27.02
C LYS A 52 16.14 -3.13 -27.25
N ARG A 53 17.28 -3.28 -26.57
CA ARG A 53 18.53 -2.70 -27.08
C ARG A 53 19.16 -3.67 -28.08
N PRO A 54 19.51 -3.24 -29.31
CA PRO A 54 20.20 -4.10 -30.25
C PRO A 54 21.53 -4.58 -29.64
N LEU A 55 21.78 -5.87 -29.74
CA LEU A 55 23.10 -6.46 -29.56
C LEU A 55 24.02 -5.91 -30.66
N GLY A 56 24.64 -4.76 -30.41
CA GLY A 56 25.50 -4.05 -31.35
C GLY A 56 26.93 -3.99 -30.86
N GLU A 57 27.77 -4.81 -31.49
CA GLU A 57 29.23 -4.75 -31.59
C GLU A 57 30.04 -4.57 -30.29
N ALA A 58 30.49 -5.72 -29.79
CA ALA A 58 31.60 -5.83 -28.88
C ALA A 58 32.85 -5.11 -29.43
N LEU A 59 33.16 -3.95 -28.87
CA LEU A 59 34.52 -3.43 -28.85
C LEU A 59 35.35 -4.37 -27.97
N ILE A 60 36.17 -5.19 -28.63
CA ILE A 60 37.19 -6.05 -28.01
C ILE A 60 38.19 -5.13 -27.31
N HIS A 61 37.95 -4.84 -26.03
CA HIS A 61 39.01 -4.46 -25.11
C HIS A 61 39.65 -5.75 -24.58
N PRO A 62 40.99 -5.87 -24.56
CA PRO A 62 41.65 -7.07 -24.05
C PRO A 62 41.24 -7.29 -22.60
N ALA A 63 40.78 -8.50 -22.31
CA ALA A 63 40.45 -8.95 -20.96
C ALA A 63 41.71 -8.91 -20.09
N ASN A 64 41.82 -7.90 -19.22
CA ASN A 64 42.60 -8.05 -17.99
C ASN A 64 41.75 -8.89 -17.02
N SER A 65 41.94 -10.21 -17.06
CA SER A 65 41.15 -11.20 -16.30
C SER A 65 41.41 -11.24 -14.79
N ASP A 66 42.23 -10.34 -14.24
CA ASP A 66 42.81 -10.57 -12.91
C ASP A 66 42.24 -9.73 -11.77
N ARG A 67 41.02 -9.15 -11.88
CA ARG A 67 40.49 -8.33 -10.76
C ARG A 67 39.04 -8.49 -10.30
N TYR A 68 38.26 -9.44 -10.79
CA TYR A 68 36.90 -9.65 -10.28
C TYR A 68 36.58 -11.13 -10.08
N VAL A 69 37.35 -11.79 -9.22
CA VAL A 69 36.90 -13.02 -8.58
C VAL A 69 36.35 -12.62 -7.20
N HIS A 70 35.07 -12.25 -7.14
CA HIS A 70 34.36 -12.47 -5.90
C HIS A 70 34.27 -13.98 -5.75
N ALA A 71 35.11 -14.55 -4.89
CA ALA A 71 34.92 -15.92 -4.42
C ALA A 71 33.51 -15.95 -3.85
N PHE A 72 32.58 -16.61 -4.55
CA PHE A 72 31.20 -16.80 -4.09
C PHE A 72 31.27 -17.55 -2.76
N PRO A 73 31.05 -16.89 -1.61
CA PRO A 73 30.90 -17.62 -0.37
C PRO A 73 29.61 -18.42 -0.52
N ASP A 74 29.65 -19.65 -0.02
CA ASP A 74 28.56 -20.62 -0.05
C ASP A 74 27.15 -19.96 -0.02
N LEU A 75 26.41 -20.11 -1.13
CA LEU A 75 25.06 -19.55 -1.32
C LEU A 75 24.02 -20.18 -0.36
N SER A 76 24.44 -21.10 0.51
CA SER A 76 23.61 -21.77 1.50
C SER A 76 23.13 -20.85 2.65
N ASN A 77 23.76 -19.69 2.87
CA ASN A 77 23.58 -18.93 4.12
C ASN A 77 22.78 -17.61 4.02
N PHE A 78 22.02 -17.36 2.94
CA PHE A 78 21.14 -16.16 2.85
C PHE A 78 19.98 -16.13 3.86
N SER A 79 19.80 -17.21 4.62
CA SER A 79 18.90 -17.26 5.78
C SER A 79 19.55 -16.73 7.07
N GLY A 80 20.89 -16.60 7.10
CA GLY A 80 21.64 -16.09 8.24
C GLY A 80 21.55 -14.56 8.35
N THR A 81 21.96 -14.01 9.50
CA THR A 81 22.10 -12.56 9.69
C THR A 81 23.43 -12.08 9.12
N ILE A 82 23.45 -10.86 8.59
CA ILE A 82 24.67 -10.15 8.20
C ILE A 82 25.53 -9.95 9.45
N ASN A 83 26.82 -10.27 9.37
CA ASN A 83 27.76 -10.11 10.48
C ASN A 83 28.10 -8.62 10.72
N VAL A 84 27.32 -7.97 11.57
CA VAL A 84 27.50 -6.57 11.97
C VAL A 84 27.40 -6.49 13.50
N THR A 85 28.38 -5.84 14.12
CA THR A 85 28.31 -5.52 15.55
C THR A 85 27.70 -4.14 15.73
N TYR A 86 26.49 -4.09 16.27
CA TYR A 86 25.75 -2.85 16.49
C TYR A 86 26.13 -2.20 17.81
N ARG A 87 26.21 -0.86 17.82
CA ARG A 87 26.29 -0.06 19.04
C ARG A 87 24.88 0.25 19.52
N PHE A 88 24.59 -0.11 20.76
CA PHE A 88 23.34 0.28 21.43
C PHE A 88 23.54 1.65 22.07
N LEU A 89 22.91 2.67 21.48
CA LEU A 89 23.03 4.06 21.95
C LEU A 89 21.97 4.38 23.01
N ALA A 90 20.79 3.77 22.92
CA ALA A 90 19.76 3.84 23.95
C ALA A 90 18.85 2.61 23.91
N GLY A 91 18.50 2.08 25.09
CA GLY A 91 17.65 0.90 25.23
C GLY A 91 18.36 -0.41 24.88
N ILE A 92 17.77 -1.52 25.32
CA ILE A 92 18.28 -2.88 25.05
C ILE A 92 17.09 -3.74 24.61
N PRO A 93 17.26 -4.61 23.59
CA PRO A 93 16.24 -5.55 23.17
C PRO A 93 15.75 -6.42 24.34
N LEU A 94 14.43 -6.59 24.44
CA LEU A 94 13.83 -7.50 25.40
C LEU A 94 13.81 -8.94 24.83
N PRO A 95 13.97 -9.98 25.67
CA PRO A 95 13.99 -11.37 25.19
C PRO A 95 12.68 -11.84 24.52
N ARG A 96 11.56 -11.17 24.82
CA ARG A 96 10.25 -11.54 24.33
C ARG A 96 9.96 -10.85 22.99
N ARG A 97 9.68 -11.66 21.97
CA ARG A 97 9.20 -11.16 20.67
C ARG A 97 7.91 -10.35 20.84
N LYS A 98 7.89 -9.19 20.18
CA LYS A 98 6.73 -8.30 20.09
C LYS A 98 5.89 -8.62 18.85
N TYR A 99 4.75 -7.96 18.69
CA TYR A 99 3.93 -8.16 17.50
C TYR A 99 4.56 -7.43 16.31
N LEU A 100 4.92 -6.16 16.48
CA LEU A 100 5.43 -5.29 15.41
C LEU A 100 6.72 -4.57 15.83
N THR A 101 7.72 -4.63 14.95
CA THR A 101 8.87 -3.72 14.98
C THR A 101 8.66 -2.61 13.96
N ILE A 102 8.86 -1.35 14.36
CA ILE A 102 8.86 -0.20 13.45
C ILE A 102 10.31 0.25 13.29
N GLY A 103 10.85 0.13 12.09
CA GLY A 103 12.22 0.54 11.77
C GLY A 103 12.27 1.94 11.16
N LEU A 104 13.11 2.80 11.71
CA LEU A 104 13.41 4.14 11.23
C LEU A 104 14.91 4.25 10.94
N SER A 105 15.29 4.72 9.76
CA SER A 105 16.68 5.10 9.45
C SER A 105 16.76 6.62 9.33
N SER A 106 17.71 7.23 10.04
CA SER A 106 17.87 8.69 10.06
C SER A 106 19.31 9.11 9.77
N VAL A 107 19.45 10.16 8.98
CA VAL A 107 20.72 10.80 8.62
C VAL A 107 20.61 12.31 8.85
N LYS A 108 21.76 12.97 9.00
CA LYS A 108 21.80 14.42 9.24
C LYS A 108 21.30 15.17 8.02
N ARG A 109 20.18 15.89 8.17
CA ARG A 109 19.66 16.77 7.14
C ARG A 109 20.37 18.12 7.18
N LYS A 110 20.47 18.77 6.01
CA LYS A 110 20.92 20.17 5.93
C LYS A 110 19.92 21.14 6.56
N ARG A 111 18.63 20.81 6.52
CA ARG A 111 17.50 21.62 7.00
C ARG A 111 16.44 20.73 7.64
N GLY A 112 15.95 21.15 8.79
CA GLY A 112 14.93 20.42 9.56
C GLY A 112 15.45 19.14 10.21
N ASN A 113 14.78 18.69 11.27
CA ASN A 113 14.94 17.36 11.84
C ASN A 113 13.55 16.88 12.27
N TYR A 114 13.05 15.85 11.60
CA TYR A 114 11.68 15.36 11.77
C TYR A 114 11.60 14.10 12.63
N LEU A 115 12.75 13.46 12.93
CA LEU A 115 12.79 12.17 13.63
C LEU A 115 12.06 12.21 14.97
N LEU A 116 12.27 13.28 15.76
CA LEU A 116 11.61 13.43 17.06
C LEU A 116 10.09 13.56 16.92
N GLU A 117 9.61 14.20 15.86
CA GLU A 117 8.18 14.34 15.58
C GLU A 117 7.58 13.01 15.12
N THR A 118 8.31 12.25 14.30
CA THR A 118 7.94 10.89 13.88
C THR A 118 7.85 9.93 15.07
N ILE A 119 8.87 9.89 15.94
CA ILE A 119 8.86 9.06 17.16
C ILE A 119 7.68 9.46 18.06
N LYS A 120 7.47 10.76 18.25
CA LYS A 120 6.32 11.27 19.00
C LYS A 120 5.00 10.82 18.38
N SER A 121 4.85 10.94 17.06
CA SER A 121 3.62 10.54 16.36
C SER A 121 3.35 9.05 16.52
N ILE A 122 4.37 8.19 16.45
CA ILE A 122 4.19 6.74 16.66
C ILE A 122 3.61 6.47 18.04
N PHE A 123 4.18 7.07 19.09
CA PHE A 123 3.76 6.79 20.46
C PHE A 123 2.45 7.46 20.85
N ASP A 124 2.23 8.72 20.47
CA ASP A 124 1.00 9.45 20.81
C ASP A 124 -0.22 8.91 20.08
N GLN A 125 -0.03 8.36 18.87
CA GLN A 125 -1.11 7.76 18.08
C GLN A 125 -1.35 6.30 18.43
N SER A 126 -0.52 5.70 19.29
CA SER A 126 -0.71 4.32 19.76
C SER A 126 -1.57 4.27 21.02
N SER A 127 -2.48 3.30 21.11
CA SER A 127 -3.19 3.02 22.35
C SER A 127 -2.28 2.36 23.40
N TYR A 128 -2.72 2.32 24.66
CA TYR A 128 -1.95 1.67 25.73
C TYR A 128 -1.73 0.17 25.45
N GLU A 129 -2.70 -0.48 24.81
CA GLU A 129 -2.64 -1.89 24.39
C GLU A 129 -1.62 -2.07 23.28
N GLU A 130 -1.63 -1.20 22.26
CA GLU A 130 -0.67 -1.25 21.15
C GLU A 130 0.76 -1.04 21.63
N LEU A 131 0.98 -0.11 22.57
CA LEU A 131 2.28 0.17 23.16
C LEU A 131 2.93 -1.07 23.83
N LYS A 132 2.14 -2.07 24.25
CA LYS A 132 2.68 -3.32 24.81
C LYS A 132 3.25 -4.25 23.72
N GLU A 133 2.82 -4.04 22.49
CA GLU A 133 3.03 -4.93 21.35
C GLU A 133 3.95 -4.36 20.27
N ILE A 134 4.34 -3.09 20.37
CA ILE A 134 5.30 -2.45 19.47
C ILE A 134 6.70 -2.33 20.09
N VAL A 135 7.70 -2.33 19.22
CA VAL A 135 9.05 -1.81 19.49
C VAL A 135 9.49 -0.93 18.32
N VAL A 136 9.97 0.27 18.61
CA VAL A 136 10.52 1.21 17.63
C VAL A 136 12.05 1.09 17.66
N VAL A 137 12.66 0.90 16.50
CA VAL A 137 14.12 0.84 16.33
C VAL A 137 14.55 1.98 15.44
N VAL A 138 15.38 2.86 15.98
CA VAL A 138 15.99 3.99 15.28
C VAL A 138 17.44 3.64 14.96
N HIS A 139 17.75 3.49 13.68
CA HIS A 139 19.11 3.43 13.19
C HIS A 139 19.60 4.86 12.89
N LEU A 140 20.51 5.37 13.73
CA LEU A 140 21.23 6.61 13.45
C LEU A 140 22.38 6.29 12.49
N ALA A 141 22.09 6.45 11.20
CA ALA A 141 22.93 5.98 10.13
C ALA A 141 23.95 7.04 9.65
N ASP A 142 24.00 8.22 10.25
CA ASP A 142 24.99 9.24 9.88
C ASP A 142 26.39 8.90 10.43
N PHE A 143 27.42 9.29 9.68
CA PHE A 143 28.82 9.11 10.11
C PHE A 143 29.31 10.25 11.02
N ASP A 144 28.57 11.35 11.12
CA ASP A 144 28.80 12.41 12.11
C ASP A 144 28.42 11.94 13.51
N LEU A 145 29.39 11.37 14.23
CA LEU A 145 29.20 10.83 15.58
C LEU A 145 28.77 11.89 16.59
N VAL A 146 29.23 13.14 16.44
CA VAL A 146 28.85 14.24 17.33
C VAL A 146 27.37 14.58 17.14
N TRP A 147 26.89 14.60 15.90
CA TRP A 147 25.46 14.75 15.62
C TRP A 147 24.64 13.58 16.20
N CYS A 148 25.11 12.35 16.02
CA CYS A 148 24.45 11.16 16.58
C CYS A 148 24.34 11.24 18.11
N GLU A 149 25.42 11.58 18.82
CA GLU A 149 25.44 11.71 20.28
C GLU A 149 24.46 12.79 20.78
N ASN A 150 24.45 13.96 20.14
CA ASN A 150 23.50 15.03 20.48
C ASN A 150 22.05 14.59 20.30
N LEU A 151 21.75 13.90 19.18
CA LEU A 151 20.41 13.42 18.90
C LEU A 151 19.97 12.32 19.88
N VAL A 152 20.88 11.43 20.29
CA VAL A 152 20.61 10.43 21.34
C VAL A 152 20.26 11.09 22.67
N GLN A 153 20.95 12.18 23.05
CA GLN A 153 20.61 12.93 24.26
C GLN A 153 19.20 13.53 24.17
N GLU A 154 18.82 14.11 23.02
CA GLU A 154 17.47 14.63 22.81
C GLU A 154 16.39 13.54 22.86
N ILE A 155 16.63 12.40 22.19
CA ILE A 155 15.76 11.24 22.21
C ILE A 155 15.60 10.73 23.65
N THR A 156 16.71 10.57 24.37
CA THR A 156 16.70 10.09 25.76
C THR A 156 15.92 11.02 26.66
N ARG A 157 16.12 12.33 26.53
CA ARG A 157 15.40 13.35 27.31
C ARG A 157 13.89 13.32 27.04
N LYS A 158 13.46 13.18 25.78
CA LYS A 158 12.03 13.23 25.41
C LYS A 158 11.29 11.90 25.61
N PHE A 159 11.98 10.78 25.42
CA PHE A 159 11.36 9.45 25.34
C PHE A 159 11.93 8.43 26.35
N ALA A 160 12.54 8.90 27.45
CA ALA A 160 13.11 8.06 28.50
C ALA A 160 12.18 6.92 28.95
N HIS A 161 10.89 7.22 29.14
CA HIS A 161 9.91 6.24 29.57
C HIS A 161 9.67 5.12 28.54
N HIS A 162 9.73 5.42 27.23
CA HIS A 162 9.65 4.39 26.18
C HIS A 162 10.94 3.56 26.10
N ILE A 163 12.10 4.18 26.33
CA ILE A 163 13.40 3.48 26.37
C ILE A 163 13.43 2.50 27.55
N ILE A 164 13.10 2.97 28.76
CA ILE A 164 13.08 2.16 29.98
C ILE A 164 12.06 1.01 29.83
N ALA A 165 10.92 1.26 29.20
CA ALA A 165 9.90 0.22 28.94
C ALA A 165 10.29 -0.76 27.81
N GLY A 166 11.47 -0.61 27.18
CA GLY A 166 11.93 -1.45 26.08
C GLY A 166 11.10 -1.28 24.79
N ARG A 167 10.46 -0.12 24.61
CA ARG A 167 9.64 0.23 23.43
C ARG A 167 10.40 1.05 22.40
N LEU A 168 11.51 1.68 22.78
CA LEU A 168 12.37 2.46 21.89
C LEU A 168 13.82 1.98 22.03
N LEU A 169 14.42 1.63 20.90
CA LEU A 169 15.83 1.28 20.77
C LEU A 169 16.49 2.25 19.80
N VAL A 170 17.67 2.73 20.15
CA VAL A 170 18.51 3.55 19.27
C VAL A 170 19.82 2.82 19.04
N ILE A 171 20.13 2.56 17.77
CA ILE A 171 21.30 1.79 17.35
C ILE A 171 22.13 2.56 16.34
N GLN A 172 23.38 2.15 16.20
CA GLN A 172 24.27 2.58 15.13
C GLN A 172 25.07 1.38 14.61
N ALA A 173 25.16 1.26 13.29
CA ALA A 173 26.13 0.41 12.63
C ALA A 173 27.45 1.19 12.41
N PRO A 174 28.60 0.70 12.89
CA PRO A 174 29.87 1.38 12.65
C PRO A 174 30.23 1.45 11.16
N GLY A 175 30.91 2.53 10.76
CA GLY A 175 31.30 2.78 9.37
C GLY A 175 32.21 1.70 8.79
N GLU A 176 32.99 1.00 9.62
CA GLU A 176 33.87 -0.09 9.15
C GLU A 176 33.12 -1.29 8.53
N TYR A 177 31.83 -1.46 8.83
CA TYR A 177 31.02 -2.52 8.24
C TYR A 177 30.42 -2.14 6.87
N TYR A 178 30.44 -0.85 6.51
CA TYR A 178 29.89 -0.41 5.23
C TYR A 178 30.81 -0.88 4.08
N PRO A 179 30.24 -1.39 2.97
CA PRO A 179 31.02 -1.64 1.77
C PRO A 179 31.48 -0.30 1.16
N SER A 180 32.44 -0.36 0.22
CA SER A 180 32.96 0.86 -0.42
C SER A 180 31.81 1.72 -0.98
N LEU A 181 31.81 3.00 -0.58
CA LEU A 181 30.92 4.04 -1.10
C LEU A 181 31.62 4.93 -2.14
N ASP A 182 32.83 4.57 -2.52
CA ASP A 182 33.63 5.21 -3.55
C ASP A 182 33.66 4.33 -4.82
N GLY A 183 33.78 4.96 -5.99
CA GLY A 183 33.85 4.23 -7.27
C GLY A 183 32.54 3.53 -7.67
N LEU A 184 31.40 4.02 -7.19
CA LEU A 184 30.08 3.41 -7.39
C LEU A 184 29.63 3.46 -8.87
N LYS A 185 28.88 2.43 -9.29
CA LYS A 185 28.28 2.35 -10.63
C LYS A 185 27.28 3.48 -10.88
N ARG A 186 27.35 4.08 -12.07
CA ARG A 186 26.47 5.20 -12.49
C ARG A 186 25.41 4.76 -13.50
N ASN A 187 24.62 3.74 -13.15
CA ASN A 187 23.66 3.09 -14.05
C ASN A 187 22.59 4.04 -14.65
N TYR A 188 22.24 5.12 -13.94
CA TYR A 188 21.20 6.08 -14.34
C TYR A 188 21.72 7.48 -14.65
N ASN A 189 23.03 7.64 -14.85
CA ASN A 189 23.69 8.93 -15.07
C ASN A 189 23.45 9.99 -13.98
N ASP A 190 23.04 9.55 -12.79
CA ASP A 190 22.93 10.41 -11.62
C ASP A 190 24.27 11.07 -11.26
N PRO A 191 24.25 12.27 -10.66
CA PRO A 191 25.41 12.86 -10.00
C PRO A 191 26.03 11.91 -8.97
N GLU A 192 27.35 11.94 -8.84
CA GLU A 192 28.11 11.03 -7.95
C GLU A 192 27.61 11.07 -6.51
N ASP A 193 27.30 12.27 -6.00
CA ASP A 193 26.77 12.44 -4.65
C ASP A 193 25.37 11.86 -4.46
N ARG A 194 24.52 11.88 -5.49
CA ARG A 194 23.23 11.18 -5.49
C ARG A 194 23.42 9.66 -5.47
N VAL A 195 24.35 9.15 -6.28
CA VAL A 195 24.69 7.73 -6.33
C VAL A 195 25.21 7.26 -4.98
N ARG A 196 26.13 8.01 -4.37
CA ARG A 196 26.63 7.74 -3.01
C ARG A 196 25.51 7.73 -1.98
N PHE A 197 24.64 8.74 -2.02
CA PHE A 197 23.51 8.85 -1.11
C PHE A 197 22.56 7.65 -1.20
N ARG A 198 22.06 7.32 -2.40
CA ARG A 198 21.13 6.18 -2.57
C ARG A 198 21.78 4.84 -2.24
N SER A 199 23.07 4.69 -2.55
CA SER A 199 23.79 3.44 -2.29
C SER A 199 24.02 3.24 -0.80
N LYS A 200 24.38 4.31 -0.07
CA LYS A 200 24.47 4.28 1.38
C LYS A 200 23.12 3.97 2.01
N GLN A 201 22.04 4.59 1.52
CA GLN A 201 20.69 4.36 2.03
C GLN A 201 20.26 2.88 1.93
N ASN A 202 20.60 2.18 0.85
CA ASN A 202 20.38 0.74 0.74
C ASN A 202 21.09 -0.04 1.86
N VAL A 203 22.34 0.30 2.17
CA VAL A 203 23.11 -0.31 3.26
C VAL A 203 22.51 0.04 4.62
N ASP A 204 22.08 1.30 4.82
CA ASP A 204 21.46 1.76 6.06
C ASP A 204 20.22 0.93 6.40
N TYR A 205 19.36 0.68 5.41
CA TYR A 205 18.18 -0.17 5.58
C TYR A 205 18.54 -1.65 5.69
N ALA A 206 19.51 -2.15 4.92
CA ALA A 206 19.98 -3.54 5.07
C ALA A 206 20.42 -3.83 6.51
N PHE A 207 21.18 -2.93 7.13
CA PHE A 207 21.63 -3.08 8.52
C PHE A 207 20.49 -2.93 9.53
N LEU A 208 19.55 -2.02 9.31
CA LEU A 208 18.38 -1.88 10.17
C LEU A 208 17.49 -3.15 10.13
N LEU A 209 17.22 -3.68 8.94
CA LEU A 209 16.45 -4.92 8.73
C LEU A 209 17.13 -6.10 9.41
N ASN A 210 18.45 -6.24 9.22
CA ASN A 210 19.25 -7.30 9.82
C ASN A 210 19.12 -7.30 11.35
N PHE A 211 19.23 -6.14 11.99
CA PHE A 211 19.06 -5.99 13.43
C PHE A 211 17.64 -6.39 13.90
N CYS A 212 16.61 -6.06 13.11
CA CYS A 212 15.22 -6.26 13.50
C CYS A 212 14.70 -7.70 13.32
N THR A 213 15.45 -8.59 12.67
CA THR A 213 15.08 -9.97 12.33
C THR A 213 14.32 -10.73 13.42
N ASN A 214 14.77 -10.63 14.68
CA ASN A 214 14.28 -11.46 15.78
C ASN A 214 13.47 -10.71 16.84
N LEU A 215 13.15 -9.43 16.62
CA LEU A 215 12.49 -8.60 17.63
C LEU A 215 10.97 -8.80 17.68
N SER A 216 10.35 -9.10 16.53
CA SER A 216 8.89 -9.18 16.39
C SER A 216 8.44 -10.26 15.42
N HIS A 217 7.12 -10.41 15.27
CA HIS A 217 6.51 -11.23 14.22
C HIS A 217 6.46 -10.51 12.87
N PHE A 218 6.22 -9.20 12.91
CA PHE A 218 6.12 -8.34 11.74
C PHE A 218 7.08 -7.14 11.86
N TYR A 219 7.45 -6.58 10.71
CA TYR A 219 8.29 -5.39 10.61
C TYR A 219 7.67 -4.37 9.66
N MET A 220 7.58 -3.13 10.12
CA MET A 220 7.13 -1.97 9.36
C MET A 220 8.33 -1.08 9.03
N MET A 221 8.58 -0.87 7.75
CA MET A 221 9.55 0.10 7.25
C MET A 221 8.92 1.49 7.19
N LEU A 222 9.49 2.47 7.89
CA LEU A 222 9.10 3.88 7.83
C LEU A 222 10.33 4.79 7.64
N GLU A 223 10.07 6.01 7.19
CA GLU A 223 11.04 7.11 7.18
C GLU A 223 11.06 7.88 8.50
N ASP A 224 12.09 8.71 8.70
CA ASP A 224 12.22 9.57 9.87
C ASP A 224 11.37 10.86 9.82
N ASP A 225 10.53 11.04 8.80
CA ASP A 225 9.63 12.18 8.62
C ASP A 225 8.19 11.77 8.27
N VAL A 226 7.63 10.90 9.11
CA VAL A 226 6.29 10.30 8.95
C VAL A 226 5.36 10.65 10.11
N ARG A 227 4.13 11.01 9.79
CA ARG A 227 3.00 11.09 10.72
C ARG A 227 2.14 9.83 10.63
N CYS A 228 1.77 9.26 11.77
CA CYS A 228 0.96 8.05 11.87
C CYS A 228 -0.53 8.39 12.04
N SER A 229 -1.39 7.53 11.51
CA SER A 229 -2.81 7.50 11.83
C SER A 229 -3.04 6.96 13.25
N ARG A 230 -4.16 7.34 13.88
CA ARG A 230 -4.54 6.90 15.22
C ARG A 230 -4.83 5.39 15.26
N ASN A 231 -4.31 4.71 16.27
CA ASN A 231 -4.46 3.26 16.48
C ASN A 231 -4.05 2.43 15.24
N PHE A 232 -2.97 2.85 14.56
CA PHE A 232 -2.53 2.23 13.30
C PHE A 232 -2.19 0.74 13.45
N LEU A 233 -1.73 0.28 14.61
CA LEU A 233 -1.42 -1.14 14.81
C LEU A 233 -2.71 -1.98 14.82
N THR A 234 -3.78 -1.46 15.40
CA THR A 234 -5.10 -2.10 15.42
C THR A 234 -5.62 -2.24 13.99
N ALA A 235 -5.55 -1.17 13.19
CA ALA A 235 -5.88 -1.19 11.77
C ALA A 235 -5.05 -2.24 11.01
N LEU A 236 -3.74 -2.25 11.22
CA LEU A 236 -2.80 -3.19 10.61
C LEU A 236 -3.12 -4.65 10.98
N LYS A 237 -3.48 -4.92 12.24
CA LYS A 237 -3.89 -6.25 12.70
C LYS A 237 -5.16 -6.74 12.01
N LYS A 238 -6.17 -5.89 11.83
CA LYS A 238 -7.38 -6.25 11.08
C LYS A 238 -7.04 -6.68 9.66
N VAL A 239 -6.20 -5.90 8.99
CA VAL A 239 -5.71 -6.18 7.64
C VAL A 239 -4.92 -7.49 7.54
N ILE A 240 -4.02 -7.76 8.48
CA ILE A 240 -3.28 -9.03 8.50
C ILE A 240 -4.25 -10.20 8.71
N THR A 241 -5.22 -10.04 9.62
CA THR A 241 -6.19 -11.08 9.96
C THR A 241 -7.10 -11.40 8.79
N SER A 242 -7.57 -10.39 8.04
CA SER A 242 -8.40 -10.61 6.85
C SER A 242 -7.66 -11.32 5.72
N ARG A 243 -6.32 -11.40 5.79
CA ARG A 243 -5.44 -12.09 4.85
C ARG A 243 -4.85 -13.40 5.40
N GLU A 244 -5.39 -13.91 6.51
CA GLU A 244 -4.96 -15.19 7.06
C GLU A 244 -5.11 -16.31 6.02
N GLY A 245 -4.03 -17.06 5.78
CA GLY A 245 -3.98 -18.13 4.76
C GLY A 245 -3.61 -17.66 3.34
N SER A 246 -3.51 -16.35 3.09
CA SER A 246 -3.05 -15.81 1.80
C SER A 246 -1.53 -15.61 1.77
N TYR A 247 -0.92 -15.89 0.61
CA TYR A 247 0.51 -15.61 0.41
C TYR A 247 0.74 -14.13 0.10
N TRP A 248 1.70 -13.53 0.78
CA TRP A 248 2.21 -12.20 0.48
C TRP A 248 3.64 -12.05 0.99
N VAL A 249 4.38 -11.18 0.32
CA VAL A 249 5.78 -10.79 0.57
C VAL A 249 5.83 -9.42 1.23
N MET A 250 5.01 -8.49 0.74
CA MET A 250 4.95 -7.11 1.19
C MET A 250 3.52 -6.58 1.12
N LEU A 251 3.06 -5.96 2.20
CA LEU A 251 1.82 -5.18 2.25
C LEU A 251 2.15 -3.69 2.34
N GLU A 252 1.37 -2.84 1.67
CA GLU A 252 1.59 -1.40 1.64
C GLU A 252 0.49 -0.62 2.36
N PHE A 253 0.88 0.27 3.27
CA PHE A 253 -0.01 1.17 4.03
C PHE A 253 0.24 2.65 3.72
N SER A 254 0.97 2.91 2.63
CA SER A 254 1.13 4.21 1.97
C SER A 254 1.53 3.96 0.51
N LYS A 255 1.14 4.87 -0.38
CA LYS A 255 1.60 4.88 -1.78
C LYS A 255 3.01 5.46 -1.96
N LEU A 256 3.55 6.12 -0.94
CA LEU A 256 4.79 6.89 -1.04
C LEU A 256 6.02 6.02 -0.80
N GLY A 257 6.81 5.79 -1.85
CA GLY A 257 8.15 5.17 -1.77
C GLY A 257 8.15 3.89 -0.92
N TYR A 258 9.10 3.80 0.00
CA TYR A 258 9.27 2.72 0.98
C TYR A 258 8.62 3.02 2.35
N ILE A 259 7.77 4.05 2.45
CA ILE A 259 6.96 4.32 3.64
C ILE A 259 5.84 3.27 3.71
N GLY A 260 5.61 2.75 4.92
CA GLY A 260 4.46 1.90 5.21
C GLY A 260 4.56 0.51 4.59
N LYS A 261 5.78 -0.01 4.39
CA LYS A 261 5.98 -1.36 3.85
C LYS A 261 6.10 -2.38 4.99
N LEU A 262 5.13 -3.27 5.06
CA LEU A 262 5.04 -4.32 6.07
C LEU A 262 5.59 -5.64 5.53
N TYR A 263 6.42 -6.31 6.33
CA TYR A 263 7.02 -7.61 6.04
C TYR A 263 6.81 -8.56 7.22
N HIS A 264 6.83 -9.87 6.95
CA HIS A 264 7.06 -10.84 8.00
C HIS A 264 8.52 -10.77 8.46
N SER A 265 8.77 -10.82 9.78
CA SER A 265 10.12 -10.72 10.32
C SER A 265 11.05 -11.86 9.86
N ARG A 266 10.49 -13.03 9.53
CA ARG A 266 11.24 -14.18 8.98
C ARG A 266 11.87 -13.91 7.62
N ASP A 267 11.35 -12.94 6.85
CA ASP A 267 11.83 -12.62 5.50
C ASP A 267 12.88 -11.50 5.51
N LEU A 268 13.12 -10.86 6.67
CA LEU A 268 14.07 -9.76 6.81
C LEU A 268 15.52 -10.12 6.49
N PRO A 269 16.08 -11.29 6.87
CA PRO A 269 17.45 -11.64 6.52
C PRO A 269 17.63 -11.65 5.00
N ARG A 270 16.67 -12.20 4.26
CA ARG A 270 16.69 -12.26 2.81
C ARG A 270 16.60 -10.87 2.19
N LEU A 271 15.70 -10.02 2.69
CA LEU A 271 15.57 -8.63 2.22
C LEU A 271 16.82 -7.80 2.52
N ALA A 272 17.41 -7.95 3.71
CA ALA A 272 18.64 -7.27 4.10
C ALA A 272 19.80 -7.63 3.16
N HIS A 273 19.99 -8.93 2.87
CA HIS A 273 21.00 -9.37 1.91
C HIS A 273 20.71 -8.87 0.50
N PHE A 274 19.44 -8.83 0.08
CA PHE A 274 19.06 -8.30 -1.22
C PHE A 274 19.43 -6.82 -1.37
N LEU A 275 19.06 -5.98 -0.39
CA LEU A 275 19.42 -4.56 -0.41
C LEU A 275 20.93 -4.35 -0.37
N LEU A 276 21.65 -5.14 0.44
CA LEU A 276 23.11 -5.06 0.51
C LEU A 276 23.77 -5.53 -0.79
N MET A 277 23.28 -6.58 -1.42
CA MET A 277 23.83 -7.12 -2.67
C MET A 277 23.69 -6.14 -3.83
N PHE A 278 22.54 -5.46 -3.92
CA PHE A 278 22.24 -4.53 -5.00
C PHE A 278 22.45 -3.06 -4.61
N TYR A 279 23.21 -2.79 -3.54
CA TYR A 279 23.30 -1.44 -2.97
C TYR A 279 23.78 -0.38 -3.97
N GLN A 280 24.66 -0.75 -4.91
CA GLN A 280 25.16 0.17 -5.95
C GLN A 280 24.21 0.32 -7.13
N GLU A 281 23.32 -0.65 -7.35
CA GLU A 281 22.65 -0.82 -8.63
C GLU A 281 21.50 0.17 -8.82
N MET A 282 20.62 0.31 -7.82
CA MET A 282 19.44 1.18 -7.91
C MET A 282 18.96 1.69 -6.53
N PRO A 283 18.08 2.71 -6.47
CA PRO A 283 17.51 3.19 -5.21
C PRO A 283 16.68 2.14 -4.45
N CYS A 284 16.55 2.31 -3.13
CA CYS A 284 15.85 1.37 -2.25
C CYS A 284 14.41 1.10 -2.70
N ASP A 285 13.64 2.13 -3.03
CA ASP A 285 12.25 2.01 -3.50
C ASP A 285 12.11 1.01 -4.66
N TRP A 286 13.04 1.07 -5.62
CA TRP A 286 13.01 0.24 -6.81
C TRP A 286 13.40 -1.19 -6.48
N LEU A 287 14.40 -1.37 -5.61
CA LEU A 287 14.78 -2.68 -5.11
C LEU A 287 13.61 -3.40 -4.44
N LEU A 288 12.80 -2.70 -3.64
CA LEU A 288 11.65 -3.32 -2.99
C LEU A 288 10.62 -3.87 -3.99
N ILE A 289 10.40 -3.17 -5.11
CA ILE A 289 9.53 -3.65 -6.20
C ILE A 289 10.10 -4.93 -6.82
N HIS A 290 11.40 -4.97 -7.11
CA HIS A 290 12.05 -6.15 -7.66
C HIS A 290 12.06 -7.33 -6.68
N PHE A 291 12.32 -7.08 -5.40
CA PHE A 291 12.27 -8.10 -4.35
C PHE A 291 10.90 -8.79 -4.30
N ARG A 292 9.83 -7.99 -4.30
CA ARG A 292 8.44 -8.47 -4.35
C ARG A 292 8.17 -9.33 -5.58
N GLY A 293 8.56 -8.84 -6.76
CA GLY A 293 8.37 -9.54 -8.04
C GLY A 293 9.14 -10.86 -8.12
N LEU A 294 10.40 -10.89 -7.66
CA LEU A 294 11.23 -12.10 -7.59
C LEU A 294 10.64 -13.18 -6.67
N LEU A 295 9.88 -12.76 -5.65
CA LEU A 295 9.17 -13.64 -4.74
C LEU A 295 7.74 -13.96 -5.20
N ALA A 296 7.47 -13.83 -6.49
CA ALA A 296 6.21 -14.18 -7.14
C ALA A 296 4.97 -13.41 -6.64
N GLN A 297 5.15 -12.27 -5.97
CA GLN A 297 4.06 -11.31 -5.75
C GLN A 297 4.15 -10.21 -6.82
N LYS A 298 3.42 -10.38 -7.91
CA LYS A 298 3.36 -9.38 -8.99
C LYS A 298 2.59 -8.14 -8.56
N ASP A 299 1.40 -8.38 -7.99
CA ASP A 299 0.45 -7.32 -7.66
C ASP A 299 0.85 -6.53 -6.41
N VAL A 300 0.57 -5.23 -6.46
CA VAL A 300 0.67 -4.33 -5.31
C VAL A 300 -0.50 -4.62 -4.38
N ILE A 301 -0.23 -4.99 -3.13
CA ILE A 301 -1.27 -5.16 -2.11
C ILE A 301 -1.26 -3.94 -1.20
N ARG A 302 -1.93 -2.87 -1.64
CA ARG A 302 -2.00 -1.59 -0.94
C ARG A 302 -3.36 -1.36 -0.29
N PHE A 303 -3.35 -1.06 0.99
CA PHE A 303 -4.55 -0.84 1.80
C PHE A 303 -4.96 0.63 1.85
N LYS A 304 -6.29 0.85 1.83
CA LYS A 304 -6.91 2.15 2.00
C LYS A 304 -7.83 2.19 3.24
N PRO A 305 -7.85 3.31 4.00
CA PRO A 305 -6.99 4.48 3.84
C PRO A 305 -5.52 4.21 4.22
N SER A 306 -4.61 5.04 3.72
CA SER A 306 -3.19 5.01 4.11
C SER A 306 -3.05 5.35 5.59
N LEU A 307 -2.18 4.62 6.30
CA LEU A 307 -1.96 4.81 7.74
C LEU A 307 -0.78 5.73 8.07
N PHE A 308 -0.01 6.12 7.06
CA PHE A 308 1.23 6.88 7.22
C PHE A 308 1.31 8.02 6.20
N GLN A 309 1.68 9.21 6.68
CA GLN A 309 1.81 10.40 5.86
C GLN A 309 3.20 11.01 5.98
N HIS A 310 3.88 11.15 4.86
CA HIS A 310 5.10 11.94 4.78
C HIS A 310 4.85 13.41 5.19
N MET A 311 5.63 13.90 6.14
CA MET A 311 5.56 15.26 6.69
C MET A 311 6.83 16.08 6.45
N GLY A 312 7.90 15.49 5.92
CA GLY A 312 9.14 16.18 5.61
C GLY A 312 8.97 17.21 4.49
N TYR A 313 9.20 18.49 4.79
CA TYR A 313 9.20 19.53 3.76
C TYR A 313 10.55 19.62 3.03
N TYR A 314 11.65 19.28 3.70
CA TYR A 314 12.99 19.29 3.10
C TYR A 314 13.58 17.88 3.08
N SER A 315 13.99 17.44 1.89
CA SER A 315 14.65 16.15 1.67
C SER A 315 15.99 16.07 2.40
N SER A 316 16.32 14.89 2.91
CA SER A 316 17.65 14.54 3.41
C SER A 316 18.74 14.68 2.34
N TYR A 317 18.40 14.46 1.06
CA TYR A 317 19.29 14.72 -0.06
C TYR A 317 19.26 16.21 -0.44
N LYS A 318 20.35 16.92 -0.12
CA LYS A 318 20.59 18.35 -0.44
C LYS A 318 19.60 19.36 0.15
N GLY A 319 18.57 18.96 0.90
CA GLY A 319 17.58 19.91 1.45
C GLY A 319 16.60 20.43 0.41
N ALA A 320 16.35 19.68 -0.68
CA ALA A 320 15.37 20.05 -1.69
C ALA A 320 13.94 20.05 -1.12
N GLU A 321 13.08 20.94 -1.59
CA GLU A 321 11.67 20.94 -1.18
C GLU A 321 10.96 19.67 -1.63
N ASN A 322 10.20 19.04 -0.74
CA ASN A 322 9.37 17.88 -1.00
C ASN A 322 7.95 18.17 -0.51
N LYS A 323 6.98 18.12 -1.43
CA LYS A 323 5.56 18.36 -1.15
C LYS A 323 4.71 17.11 -1.39
N LEU A 324 5.33 15.94 -1.50
CA LEU A 324 4.63 14.68 -1.69
C LEU A 324 3.72 14.40 -0.50
N LYS A 325 2.45 14.13 -0.81
CA LYS A 325 1.41 13.76 0.12
C LYS A 325 0.69 12.50 -0.35
N ASP A 326 0.15 11.77 0.60
CA ASP A 326 -0.68 10.60 0.35
C ASP A 326 -2.13 11.06 0.46
N ASP A 327 -2.84 11.12 -0.66
CA ASP A 327 -4.24 11.59 -0.71
C ASP A 327 -5.22 10.60 -0.10
N ASP A 328 -4.81 9.34 0.07
CA ASP A 328 -5.58 8.31 0.76
C ASP A 328 -5.33 8.32 2.29
N PHE A 329 -4.50 9.22 2.83
CA PHE A 329 -4.19 9.25 4.26
C PHE A 329 -5.34 9.80 5.12
N GLU A 330 -5.73 9.01 6.12
CA GLU A 330 -6.74 9.39 7.10
C GLU A 330 -6.15 9.34 8.52
N GLU A 331 -6.04 10.50 9.18
CA GLU A 331 -5.44 10.57 10.53
C GLU A 331 -6.33 9.88 11.58
N ASP A 332 -7.65 10.01 11.48
CA ASP A 332 -8.62 9.36 12.34
C ASP A 332 -9.24 8.13 11.63
N SER A 333 -8.44 7.12 11.32
CA SER A 333 -8.86 5.88 10.64
C SER A 333 -9.67 4.92 11.54
N ILE A 334 -10.55 5.47 12.39
CA ILE A 334 -11.34 4.74 13.39
C ILE A 334 -12.34 3.78 12.71
N ASP A 335 -12.71 4.03 11.45
CA ASP A 335 -13.77 3.30 10.74
C ASP A 335 -13.27 2.26 9.72
N ILE A 336 -12.11 1.62 9.97
CA ILE A 336 -11.65 0.52 9.11
C ILE A 336 -12.48 -0.74 9.40
N PRO A 337 -13.11 -1.37 8.38
CA PRO A 337 -13.92 -2.56 8.56
C PRO A 337 -13.08 -3.76 9.02
N ASP A 338 -13.73 -4.68 9.73
CA ASP A 338 -13.08 -5.89 10.25
C ASP A 338 -12.93 -6.96 9.17
N ASN A 339 -13.91 -7.05 8.26
CA ASN A 339 -14.00 -8.03 7.18
C ASN A 339 -13.49 -9.45 7.58
N PRO A 340 -14.24 -10.18 8.42
CA PRO A 340 -13.86 -11.52 8.87
C PRO A 340 -13.52 -12.48 7.72
N PRO A 341 -12.56 -13.41 7.90
CA PRO A 341 -12.20 -14.37 6.87
C PRO A 341 -13.41 -15.13 6.31
N ALA A 342 -13.54 -15.12 4.99
CA ALA A 342 -14.70 -15.65 4.29
C ALA A 342 -14.35 -16.20 2.91
N ALA A 343 -15.17 -17.13 2.43
CA ALA A 343 -15.20 -17.56 1.04
C ALA A 343 -16.26 -16.76 0.27
N LEU A 344 -15.93 -16.36 -0.96
CA LEU A 344 -16.78 -15.53 -1.79
C LEU A 344 -17.21 -16.28 -3.05
N TYR A 345 -18.52 -16.23 -3.34
CA TYR A 345 -19.11 -16.89 -4.49
C TYR A 345 -20.10 -15.96 -5.18
N THR A 346 -20.19 -16.07 -6.49
CA THR A 346 -21.15 -15.32 -7.30
C THR A 346 -21.50 -16.13 -8.53
N ASN A 347 -22.75 -16.03 -8.99
CA ASN A 347 -23.16 -16.54 -10.29
C ASN A 347 -23.18 -15.45 -11.37
N ILE A 348 -22.85 -14.20 -11.01
CA ILE A 348 -22.71 -13.09 -11.94
C ILE A 348 -21.46 -13.35 -12.79
N ASN A 349 -21.61 -13.21 -14.11
CA ASN A 349 -20.51 -13.42 -15.06
C ASN A 349 -19.39 -12.40 -14.84
N VAL A 350 -18.24 -12.86 -14.35
CA VAL A 350 -17.05 -12.03 -14.07
C VAL A 350 -16.43 -11.49 -15.36
N PHE A 351 -15.98 -10.25 -15.33
CA PHE A 351 -15.11 -9.68 -16.37
C PHE A 351 -13.64 -9.95 -16.04
N GLU A 352 -12.91 -10.60 -16.95
CA GLU A 352 -11.48 -10.88 -16.83
C GLU A 352 -11.07 -11.44 -15.46
N ASN A 353 -10.14 -10.77 -14.76
CA ASN A 353 -9.65 -11.14 -13.43
C ASN A 353 -10.29 -10.32 -12.31
N TYR A 354 -11.46 -9.70 -12.52
CA TYR A 354 -12.16 -8.90 -11.52
C TYR A 354 -13.10 -9.75 -10.65
N ASP A 355 -12.57 -10.84 -10.10
CA ASP A 355 -13.33 -11.84 -9.36
C ASP A 355 -13.93 -11.33 -8.03
N ALA A 356 -14.76 -12.17 -7.40
CA ALA A 356 -15.54 -11.81 -6.22
C ALA A 356 -14.66 -11.41 -5.02
N THR A 357 -13.46 -11.97 -4.88
CA THR A 357 -12.60 -11.71 -3.72
C THR A 357 -12.14 -10.26 -3.66
N LYS A 358 -12.08 -9.58 -4.81
CA LYS A 358 -11.64 -8.18 -4.94
C LYS A 358 -12.61 -7.17 -4.32
N ALA A 359 -13.89 -7.50 -4.20
CA ALA A 359 -14.87 -6.62 -3.54
C ALA A 359 -14.84 -6.69 -2.00
N TYR A 360 -14.20 -7.72 -1.44
CA TYR A 360 -14.15 -7.99 0.00
C TYR A 360 -12.74 -7.80 0.55
N SER A 361 -12.17 -6.66 0.23
CA SER A 361 -10.79 -6.33 0.57
C SER A 361 -10.72 -4.84 0.94
N SER A 362 -9.81 -4.51 1.84
CA SER A 362 -9.40 -3.12 2.10
C SER A 362 -8.28 -2.68 1.14
N VAL A 363 -7.93 -3.53 0.16
CA VAL A 363 -7.03 -3.21 -0.96
C VAL A 363 -7.79 -2.42 -2.02
N ASP A 364 -7.11 -1.56 -2.77
CA ASP A 364 -7.66 -0.79 -3.88
C ASP A 364 -7.99 -1.65 -5.11
N GLU A 365 -8.96 -2.56 -4.96
CA GLU A 365 -9.50 -3.44 -6.00
C GLU A 365 -11.03 -3.45 -5.93
N TYR A 366 -11.68 -4.09 -6.92
CA TYR A 366 -13.14 -4.23 -6.96
C TYR A 366 -13.56 -5.44 -7.78
N PHE A 367 -14.77 -5.95 -7.52
CA PHE A 367 -15.42 -6.92 -8.40
C PHE A 367 -16.02 -6.20 -9.61
N TRP A 368 -15.91 -6.79 -10.79
CA TRP A 368 -16.56 -6.26 -12.00
C TRP A 368 -17.22 -7.40 -12.78
N GLY A 369 -18.54 -7.34 -12.84
CA GLY A 369 -19.39 -8.31 -13.52
C GLY A 369 -20.03 -7.72 -14.77
N LYS A 370 -20.30 -8.60 -15.74
CA LYS A 370 -21.20 -8.34 -16.88
C LYS A 370 -22.63 -8.09 -16.37
N PRO A 371 -23.54 -7.60 -17.23
CA PRO A 371 -24.88 -7.19 -16.81
C PRO A 371 -25.62 -8.31 -16.05
N PRO A 372 -26.01 -8.08 -14.78
CA PRO A 372 -26.66 -9.10 -13.97
C PRO A 372 -28.14 -9.24 -14.30
N CYS A 373 -28.65 -10.44 -14.08
CA CYS A 373 -30.06 -10.80 -14.24
C CYS A 373 -30.78 -10.92 -12.89
N THR A 374 -32.10 -10.76 -12.88
CA THR A 374 -32.93 -11.05 -11.70
C THR A 374 -32.63 -12.45 -11.15
N GLY A 375 -32.36 -12.53 -9.84
CA GLY A 375 -32.03 -13.77 -9.16
C GLY A 375 -30.53 -14.08 -9.10
N ASP A 376 -29.68 -13.35 -9.85
CA ASP A 376 -28.25 -13.42 -9.64
C ASP A 376 -27.88 -12.96 -8.22
N PHE A 377 -26.74 -13.43 -7.73
CA PHE A 377 -26.31 -13.18 -6.37
C PHE A 377 -24.79 -13.10 -6.25
N PHE A 378 -24.38 -12.38 -5.22
CA PHE A 378 -23.02 -12.36 -4.69
C PHE A 378 -23.11 -12.74 -3.21
N VAL A 379 -22.40 -13.77 -2.78
CA VAL A 379 -22.47 -14.30 -1.42
C VAL A 379 -21.09 -14.37 -0.77
N ILE A 380 -21.05 -13.96 0.49
CA ILE A 380 -19.91 -14.04 1.40
C ILE A 380 -20.27 -15.07 2.46
N ILE A 381 -19.40 -16.04 2.68
CA ILE A 381 -19.61 -17.12 3.65
C ILE A 381 -18.45 -17.12 4.62
N PHE A 382 -18.71 -16.75 5.86
CA PHE A 382 -17.67 -16.65 6.88
C PHE A 382 -17.13 -18.03 7.24
N ASN A 383 -15.82 -18.10 7.47
CA ASN A 383 -15.18 -19.31 7.99
C ASN A 383 -15.68 -19.68 9.39
N ARG A 384 -16.12 -18.67 10.16
CA ARG A 384 -16.75 -18.81 11.48
C ARG A 384 -17.96 -17.90 11.55
N SER A 385 -19.09 -18.41 12.04
CA SER A 385 -20.28 -17.60 12.30
C SER A 385 -19.90 -16.41 13.19
N THR A 386 -20.30 -15.21 12.77
CA THR A 386 -19.82 -13.95 13.35
C THR A 386 -20.97 -13.01 13.64
N LYS A 387 -20.93 -12.37 14.81
CA LYS A 387 -21.87 -11.31 15.17
C LYS A 387 -21.48 -10.01 14.48
N ILE A 388 -22.27 -9.56 13.52
CA ILE A 388 -22.02 -8.35 12.72
C ILE A 388 -22.82 -7.19 13.29
N SER A 389 -22.16 -6.05 13.55
CA SER A 389 -22.78 -4.83 14.07
C SER A 389 -23.19 -3.88 12.95
N ARG A 390 -22.43 -3.83 11.85
CA ARG A 390 -22.68 -2.94 10.72
C ARG A 390 -22.24 -3.55 9.40
N ILE A 391 -23.01 -3.27 8.35
CA ILE A 391 -22.73 -3.66 6.97
C ILE A 391 -22.85 -2.43 6.08
N LYS A 392 -21.83 -2.15 5.28
CA LYS A 392 -21.84 -1.09 4.27
C LYS A 392 -21.32 -1.64 2.96
N ILE A 393 -22.09 -1.46 1.89
CA ILE A 393 -21.72 -1.90 0.53
C ILE A 393 -21.91 -0.74 -0.43
N VAL A 394 -20.87 -0.51 -1.23
CA VAL A 394 -20.84 0.53 -2.26
C VAL A 394 -20.56 -0.12 -3.61
N THR A 395 -21.31 0.27 -4.63
CA THR A 395 -21.15 -0.16 -6.02
C THR A 395 -20.76 1.03 -6.91
N GLY A 396 -20.22 0.75 -8.09
CA GLY A 396 -19.72 1.75 -9.05
C GLY A 396 -18.29 2.22 -8.80
N SER A 397 -17.85 3.22 -9.57
CA SER A 397 -16.55 3.88 -9.38
C SER A 397 -16.62 5.36 -9.75
N GLU A 398 -15.58 6.13 -9.39
CA GLU A 398 -15.46 7.52 -9.83
C GLU A 398 -15.39 7.63 -11.36
N ASP A 399 -14.64 6.73 -12.00
CA ASP A 399 -14.45 6.69 -13.45
C ASP A 399 -15.63 6.08 -14.22
N ARG A 400 -16.44 5.25 -13.55
CA ARG A 400 -17.56 4.47 -14.14
C ARG A 400 -18.79 4.55 -13.25
N GLN A 401 -19.37 5.73 -13.24
CA GLN A 401 -20.52 6.06 -12.38
C GLN A 401 -21.80 5.29 -12.75
N ASN A 402 -21.87 4.72 -13.95
CA ASN A 402 -23.03 3.96 -14.41
C ASN A 402 -22.98 2.47 -14.03
N ASP A 403 -21.82 1.93 -13.64
CA ASP A 403 -21.66 0.51 -13.31
C ASP A 403 -22.08 0.22 -11.85
N ILE A 404 -23.24 0.73 -11.46
CA ILE A 404 -23.81 0.60 -10.11
C ILE A 404 -24.89 -0.49 -10.06
N LEU A 405 -25.21 -0.96 -8.86
CA LEU A 405 -26.39 -1.80 -8.64
C LEU A 405 -27.66 -0.94 -8.55
N HIS A 406 -28.56 -1.09 -9.52
CA HIS A 406 -29.83 -0.35 -9.53
C HIS A 406 -30.90 -1.00 -8.63
N HIS A 407 -31.02 -2.32 -8.71
CA HIS A 407 -32.06 -3.08 -8.02
C HIS A 407 -31.49 -4.34 -7.38
N GLY A 408 -31.28 -4.28 -6.07
CA GLY A 408 -30.87 -5.43 -5.30
C GLY A 408 -31.20 -5.29 -3.83
N ALA A 409 -31.13 -6.41 -3.12
CA ALA A 409 -31.37 -6.49 -1.69
C ALA A 409 -30.16 -7.11 -0.98
N LEU A 410 -29.92 -6.63 0.25
CA LEU A 410 -28.94 -7.21 1.17
C LEU A 410 -29.66 -8.17 2.10
N GLU A 411 -29.13 -9.38 2.20
CA GLU A 411 -29.68 -10.45 3.02
C GLU A 411 -28.59 -11.10 3.86
N VAL A 412 -28.99 -11.67 4.99
CA VAL A 412 -28.10 -12.42 5.88
C VAL A 412 -28.70 -13.76 6.26
N GLY A 413 -27.86 -14.76 6.47
CA GLY A 413 -28.28 -16.12 6.78
C GLY A 413 -27.39 -16.81 7.82
N HIS A 414 -27.92 -17.88 8.38
CA HIS A 414 -27.23 -18.83 9.26
C HIS A 414 -27.13 -20.21 8.60
N LYS A 415 -26.25 -21.07 9.11
CA LYS A 415 -26.13 -22.50 8.75
C LYS A 415 -25.86 -22.68 7.25
N ALA A 416 -24.60 -22.48 6.86
CA ALA A 416 -24.17 -22.71 5.50
C ALA A 416 -24.03 -24.21 5.21
N VAL A 417 -24.73 -24.69 4.18
CA VAL A 417 -24.79 -26.07 3.73
C VAL A 417 -24.09 -26.20 2.38
N ASP A 418 -23.36 -27.29 2.17
CA ASP A 418 -22.71 -27.59 0.90
C ASP A 418 -23.76 -28.02 -0.14
N MET A 419 -23.90 -27.22 -1.22
CA MET A 419 -24.73 -27.56 -2.37
C MET A 419 -23.86 -27.87 -3.60
N LYS A 420 -24.46 -28.46 -4.64
CA LYS A 420 -23.76 -28.81 -5.89
C LYS A 420 -23.13 -27.59 -6.61
N GLN A 421 -23.66 -26.39 -6.39
CA GLN A 421 -23.14 -25.12 -6.94
C GLN A 421 -22.26 -24.33 -5.96
N GLY A 422 -21.88 -24.91 -4.81
CA GLY A 422 -21.11 -24.25 -3.75
C GLY A 422 -21.84 -24.23 -2.41
N ARG A 423 -21.17 -23.74 -1.37
CA ARG A 423 -21.76 -23.60 -0.04
C ARG A 423 -22.77 -22.45 -0.05
N GLN A 424 -23.94 -22.60 0.55
CA GLN A 424 -24.97 -21.54 0.68
C GLN A 424 -25.74 -21.68 1.99
N CYS A 425 -26.28 -20.59 2.53
CA CYS A 425 -27.17 -20.67 3.69
C CYS A 425 -28.56 -21.16 3.29
N THR A 426 -29.19 -21.96 4.15
CA THR A 426 -30.51 -22.56 3.88
C THR A 426 -31.65 -21.55 3.86
N SER A 427 -31.47 -20.43 4.58
CA SER A 427 -32.49 -19.40 4.75
C SER A 427 -31.83 -18.04 4.91
N TYR A 428 -32.48 -17.02 4.37
CA TYR A 428 -32.01 -15.64 4.36
C TYR A 428 -33.08 -14.71 4.95
N ILE A 429 -32.62 -13.66 5.63
CA ILE A 429 -33.43 -12.54 6.12
C ILE A 429 -32.97 -11.29 5.40
N THR A 430 -33.88 -10.59 4.75
CA THR A 430 -33.60 -9.31 4.08
C THR A 430 -33.41 -8.18 5.10
N LEU A 431 -32.28 -7.48 5.01
CA LEU A 431 -31.95 -6.33 5.85
C LEU A 431 -32.34 -4.99 5.21
N GLY A 432 -32.42 -4.94 3.89
CA GLY A 432 -32.79 -3.73 3.14
C GLY A 432 -32.46 -3.81 1.67
N GLU A 433 -32.78 -2.74 0.94
CA GLU A 433 -32.58 -2.61 -0.51
C GLU A 433 -31.53 -1.55 -0.83
N PHE A 434 -30.81 -1.75 -1.92
CA PHE A 434 -29.83 -0.80 -2.43
C PHE A 434 -30.51 0.47 -2.94
N LYS A 435 -29.91 1.63 -2.65
CA LYS A 435 -30.37 2.94 -3.12
C LYS A 435 -29.20 3.70 -3.73
N GLY A 436 -29.30 4.04 -5.01
CA GLY A 436 -28.22 4.72 -5.74
C GLY A 436 -26.89 3.95 -5.67
N GLY A 437 -26.94 2.62 -5.79
CA GLY A 437 -25.76 1.77 -5.71
C GLY A 437 -25.16 1.58 -4.32
N LYS A 438 -25.82 2.03 -3.25
CA LYS A 438 -25.30 1.96 -1.87
C LYS A 438 -26.31 1.33 -0.93
N ILE A 439 -25.81 0.64 0.08
CA ILE A 439 -26.59 0.22 1.24
C ILE A 439 -25.71 0.29 2.49
N GLU A 440 -26.31 0.77 3.59
CA GLU A 440 -25.68 0.78 4.90
C GLU A 440 -26.71 0.39 5.95
N VAL A 441 -26.39 -0.65 6.73
CA VAL A 441 -27.25 -1.17 7.78
C VAL A 441 -26.44 -1.16 9.08
N ASN A 442 -26.88 -0.34 10.02
CA ASN A 442 -26.34 -0.26 11.37
C ASN A 442 -27.11 -1.17 12.34
N SER A 443 -26.49 -1.47 13.47
CA SER A 443 -27.07 -2.23 14.59
C SER A 443 -27.63 -3.58 14.14
N VAL A 444 -26.91 -4.25 13.22
CA VAL A 444 -27.31 -5.54 12.65
C VAL A 444 -27.41 -6.60 13.75
N ASP A 445 -26.55 -6.52 14.75
CA ASP A 445 -26.48 -7.39 15.91
C ASP A 445 -27.68 -7.25 16.87
N HIS A 446 -28.43 -6.15 16.77
CA HIS A 446 -29.70 -5.95 17.45
C HIS A 446 -30.91 -6.35 16.60
N LYS A 447 -30.76 -6.37 15.27
CA LYS A 447 -31.81 -6.76 14.32
C LYS A 447 -31.86 -8.26 14.08
N ILE A 448 -30.71 -8.92 14.20
CA ILE A 448 -30.53 -10.35 13.91
C ILE A 448 -30.15 -11.08 15.20
N GLY A 449 -30.99 -12.04 15.59
CA GLY A 449 -30.84 -12.78 16.85
C GLY A 449 -29.86 -13.96 16.80
N PHE A 450 -29.12 -14.13 15.70
CA PHE A 450 -28.17 -15.22 15.51
C PHE A 450 -26.84 -14.71 14.94
N ASP A 451 -25.77 -15.49 15.14
CA ASP A 451 -24.48 -15.21 14.50
C ASP A 451 -24.57 -15.49 13.00
N ILE A 452 -24.17 -14.50 12.19
CA ILE A 452 -24.31 -14.55 10.74
C ILE A 452 -23.21 -15.45 10.17
N GLU A 453 -23.58 -16.34 9.26
CA GLU A 453 -22.63 -17.18 8.50
C GLU A 453 -22.57 -16.78 7.03
N CYS A 454 -23.68 -16.30 6.45
CA CYS A 454 -23.71 -15.79 5.07
C CYS A 454 -24.21 -14.35 5.00
N VAL A 455 -23.57 -13.54 4.17
CA VAL A 455 -24.07 -12.23 3.70
C VAL A 455 -24.28 -12.35 2.19
N ARG A 456 -25.47 -12.01 1.68
CA ARG A 456 -25.83 -12.13 0.27
C ARG A 456 -26.36 -10.82 -0.29
N ILE A 457 -25.82 -10.42 -1.43
CA ILE A 457 -26.43 -9.42 -2.31
C ILE A 457 -27.23 -10.23 -3.34
N VAL A 458 -28.53 -9.99 -3.45
CA VAL A 458 -29.39 -10.60 -4.46
C VAL A 458 -29.90 -9.53 -5.42
N ILE A 459 -29.83 -9.80 -6.72
CA ILE A 459 -30.29 -8.91 -7.77
C ILE A 459 -31.80 -9.07 -7.91
N THR A 460 -32.56 -8.00 -7.65
CA THR A 460 -34.04 -8.05 -7.62
C THR A 460 -34.67 -7.67 -8.96
N ALA A 461 -33.93 -7.02 -9.85
CA ALA A 461 -34.32 -6.80 -11.24
C ALA A 461 -33.08 -6.77 -12.17
N SER A 462 -33.20 -7.35 -13.37
CA SER A 462 -32.15 -7.31 -14.39
C SER A 462 -31.81 -5.88 -14.82
N GLN A 463 -30.53 -5.62 -15.13
CA GLN A 463 -30.04 -4.35 -15.68
C GLN A 463 -29.17 -4.59 -16.93
N LYS A 464 -28.96 -3.55 -17.76
CA LYS A 464 -28.15 -3.65 -19.00
C LYS A 464 -26.70 -3.23 -18.79
N GLU A 465 -26.50 -2.41 -17.77
CA GLU A 465 -25.24 -1.87 -17.32
C GLU A 465 -24.46 -2.94 -16.57
N TRP A 466 -23.15 -2.87 -16.66
CA TRP A 466 -22.27 -3.77 -15.92
C TRP A 466 -22.32 -3.43 -14.42
N LEU A 467 -21.82 -4.31 -13.58
CA LEU A 467 -21.88 -4.13 -12.13
C LEU A 467 -20.48 -4.12 -11.54
N ILE A 468 -20.08 -2.99 -10.95
CA ILE A 468 -18.93 -2.89 -10.07
C ILE A 468 -19.41 -3.01 -8.62
N ILE A 469 -18.91 -3.98 -7.87
CA ILE A 469 -19.02 -3.95 -6.40
C ILE A 469 -17.69 -3.44 -5.88
N ARG A 470 -17.69 -2.16 -5.46
CA ARG A 470 -16.49 -1.40 -5.12
C ARG A 470 -15.93 -1.81 -3.78
N THR A 471 -16.76 -1.76 -2.75
CA THR A 471 -16.36 -2.13 -1.39
C THR A 471 -17.48 -2.81 -0.66
N ILE A 472 -17.14 -3.90 0.02
CA ILE A 472 -17.96 -4.55 1.03
C ILE A 472 -17.24 -4.43 2.36
N SER A 473 -17.84 -3.69 3.29
CA SER A 473 -17.28 -3.34 4.58
C SER A 473 -18.18 -3.87 5.69
N LEU A 474 -17.65 -4.79 6.50
CA LEU A 474 -18.37 -5.44 7.61
C LEU A 474 -17.63 -5.16 8.92
N TRP A 475 -18.38 -4.75 9.94
CA TRP A 475 -17.89 -4.57 11.30
C TRP A 475 -18.50 -5.60 12.21
N THR A 476 -17.68 -6.18 13.06
CA THR A 476 -18.09 -7.16 14.06
C THR A 476 -18.54 -6.46 15.34
N ALA A 477 -19.48 -7.08 16.05
CA ALA A 477 -19.79 -6.67 17.40
C ALA A 477 -18.67 -7.20 18.31
N GLN A 478 -17.92 -6.33 18.97
CA GLN A 478 -16.91 -6.78 19.94
C GLN A 478 -17.61 -7.59 21.04
N SER A 479 -17.09 -8.79 21.31
CA SER A 479 -17.53 -9.52 22.50
C SER A 479 -17.10 -8.72 23.74
N VAL A 480 -18.05 -8.39 24.61
CA VAL A 480 -17.82 -7.70 25.89
C VAL A 480 -16.86 -8.48 26.83
N SER A 481 -16.45 -9.70 26.44
CA SER A 481 -15.60 -10.58 27.23
C SER A 481 -14.12 -10.18 27.31
N GLN A 482 -13.64 -9.23 26.50
CA GLN A 482 -12.21 -8.79 26.53
C GLN A 482 -11.96 -7.42 27.19
N LEU A 483 -13.00 -6.74 27.67
CA LEU A 483 -12.88 -5.45 28.39
C LEU A 483 -12.93 -5.60 29.92
N LYS A 484 -13.02 -6.83 30.43
CA LYS A 484 -12.90 -7.15 31.86
C LYS A 484 -11.90 -8.28 32.06
N LYS A 485 -10.61 -7.95 32.11
CA LYS A 485 -9.62 -8.62 32.97
C LYS A 485 -8.36 -7.79 33.12
#